data_AF-A0A3M1AAT3-F1
#
_entry.id   AF-A0A3M1AAT3-F1
#
_cell.length_a   1.000
_cell.length_b   1.000
_cell.length_c   1.000
_cell.angle_alpha   90.00
_cell.angle_beta   90.00
_cell.angle_gamma   90.00
#
_symmetry.space_group_name_H-M   'P 1'
#
loop_
_entity.id
_entity.type
_entity.pdbx_description
1 polymer ?
#
loop_
_entity_poly.entity_id
_entity_poly.type
_entity_poly.pdbx_seq_one_letter_code
_entity_poly.pdbx_strand_id
1 'polypeptide(L)'
;MQPSLSEIRTVGENSRVPLLNGEWRRYINFDNAASTPVMQPVWDGISRFMGLYSSIHRGAGFKSQVSTWAYEKSREILCNFLGADPSERVVIYGKHTTDAINKLSHRFPFEKGDVVITTLME
;
A
#
# COMPACT_ATOMS: atom_id res chain seq x y z
N MET A 1 -12.50 1.32 -20.08
CA MET A 1 -12.63 -0.11 -19.72
C MET A 1 -11.61 -0.42 -18.65
N GLN A 2 -12.02 -0.97 -17.51
CA GLN A 2 -11.05 -1.55 -16.56
C GLN A 2 -10.46 -2.83 -17.21
N PRO A 3 -9.14 -3.02 -17.20
CA PRO A 3 -8.52 -4.23 -17.73
C PRO A 3 -9.04 -5.46 -16.99
N SER A 4 -9.15 -6.59 -17.70
CA SER A 4 -9.49 -7.84 -17.05
C SER A 4 -8.35 -8.27 -16.11
N LEU A 5 -8.67 -8.96 -15.01
CA LEU A 5 -7.66 -9.44 -14.05
C LEU A 5 -6.59 -10.32 -14.71
N SER A 6 -6.93 -11.02 -15.80
CA SER A 6 -6.02 -11.85 -16.60
C SER A 6 -4.99 -11.06 -17.41
N GLU A 7 -5.15 -9.75 -17.55
CA GLU A 7 -4.24 -8.89 -18.33
C GLU A 7 -3.26 -8.11 -17.43
N ILE A 8 -3.41 -8.18 -16.12
CA ILE A 8 -2.58 -7.39 -15.21
C ILE A 8 -1.23 -8.06 -15.00
N ARG A 9 -0.19 -7.39 -15.51
CA ARG A 9 1.20 -7.80 -15.38
C ARG A 9 1.85 -7.20 -14.14
N THR A 10 2.89 -7.87 -13.63
CA THR A 10 3.77 -7.32 -12.59
C THR A 10 5.07 -6.82 -13.20
N VAL A 11 5.65 -5.78 -12.60
CA VAL A 11 6.97 -5.27 -12.96
C VAL A 11 8.00 -6.40 -12.82
N GLY A 12 8.79 -6.62 -13.87
CA GLY A 12 9.83 -7.66 -13.87
C GLY A 12 9.32 -9.09 -13.98
N GLU A 13 8.07 -9.33 -14.42
CA GLU A 13 7.49 -10.68 -14.56
C GLU A 13 8.32 -11.65 -15.44
N ASN A 14 9.13 -11.13 -16.36
CA ASN A 14 9.97 -11.88 -17.30
C ASN A 14 11.45 -11.81 -16.93
N SER A 15 11.79 -11.27 -15.75
CA SER A 15 13.15 -11.21 -15.25
C SER A 15 13.75 -12.61 -15.19
N ARG A 16 15.00 -12.72 -15.64
CA ARG A 16 15.78 -13.96 -15.57
C ARG A 16 16.81 -13.82 -14.46
N VAL A 17 17.07 -14.94 -13.78
CA VAL A 17 18.12 -15.06 -12.76
C VAL A 17 19.14 -16.11 -13.17
N PRO A 18 20.41 -15.94 -12.81
CA PRO A 18 21.44 -16.95 -13.05
C PRO A 18 21.26 -18.13 -12.11
N LEU A 19 21.57 -19.32 -12.61
CA LEU A 19 21.68 -20.56 -11.86
C LEU A 19 23.17 -20.91 -11.63
N LEU A 20 23.44 -21.78 -10.67
CA LEU A 20 24.80 -22.20 -10.33
C LEU A 20 25.55 -22.88 -11.49
N ASN A 21 24.82 -23.48 -12.44
CA ASN A 21 25.38 -24.08 -13.65
C ASN A 21 25.66 -23.07 -14.78
N GLY A 22 25.48 -21.77 -14.52
CA GLY A 22 25.67 -20.69 -15.50
C GLY A 22 24.47 -20.44 -16.43
N GLU A 23 23.41 -21.26 -16.35
CA GLU A 23 22.18 -21.01 -17.11
C GLU A 23 21.37 -19.86 -16.52
N TRP A 24 20.52 -19.24 -17.35
CA TRP A 24 19.57 -18.23 -16.91
C TRP A 24 18.15 -18.74 -17.06
N ARG A 25 17.33 -18.66 -16.01
CA ARG A 25 15.91 -19.06 -16.05
C ARG A 25 15.02 -17.92 -15.60
N ARG A 26 13.77 -17.93 -16.04
CA ARG A 26 12.76 -16.98 -15.57
C ARG A 26 12.58 -17.15 -14.07
N TYR A 27 12.61 -16.06 -13.33
CA TYR A 27 12.34 -16.07 -11.89
C TYR A 27 10.85 -16.25 -11.65
N ILE A 28 10.49 -17.12 -10.70
CA ILE A 28 9.11 -17.32 -10.26
C ILE A 28 9.06 -16.97 -8.77
N ASN A 29 8.30 -15.93 -8.42
CA ASN A 29 8.18 -15.51 -7.04
C ASN A 29 7.18 -16.40 -6.29
N PHE A 30 7.69 -17.29 -5.43
CA PHE A 30 6.87 -18.07 -4.50
C PHE A 30 6.82 -17.47 -3.08
N ASP A 31 7.39 -16.27 -2.88
CA ASP A 31 7.45 -15.60 -1.57
C ASP A 31 6.53 -14.36 -1.48
N ASN A 32 5.31 -14.48 -2.02
CA ASN A 32 4.35 -13.37 -2.04
C ASN A 32 3.81 -13.02 -0.64
N ALA A 33 3.91 -13.94 0.33
CA ALA A 33 3.53 -13.70 1.72
C ALA A 33 4.48 -12.71 2.42
N ALA A 34 5.77 -12.67 2.04
CA ALA A 34 6.71 -11.69 2.54
C ALA A 34 6.51 -10.31 1.87
N SER A 35 6.41 -10.28 0.54
CA SER A 35 6.04 -9.08 -0.23
C SER A 35 5.61 -9.44 -1.65
N THR A 36 4.65 -8.69 -2.19
CA THR A 36 4.17 -8.88 -3.56
C THR A 36 4.98 -8.04 -4.57
N PRO A 37 5.18 -8.53 -5.80
CA PRO A 37 5.71 -7.73 -6.89
C PRO A 37 4.75 -6.58 -7.25
N VAL A 38 5.31 -5.43 -7.63
CA VAL A 38 4.52 -4.25 -8.01
C VAL A 38 3.74 -4.54 -9.30
N MET A 39 2.44 -4.22 -9.32
CA MET A 39 1.62 -4.32 -10.52
C MET A 39 1.97 -3.19 -11.50
N GLN A 40 2.04 -3.50 -12.81
CA GLN A 40 2.43 -2.53 -13.84
C GLN A 40 1.59 -1.23 -13.81
N PRO A 41 0.25 -1.26 -13.65
CA PRO A 41 -0.54 -0.02 -13.55
C PRO A 41 -0.18 0.86 -12.35
N VAL A 42 0.26 0.26 -11.24
CA VAL A 42 0.71 1.00 -10.05
C VAL A 42 2.02 1.72 -10.35
N TRP A 43 2.97 1.02 -10.98
CA TRP A 43 4.24 1.61 -11.40
C TRP A 43 4.04 2.77 -12.38
N ASP A 44 3.17 2.58 -13.38
CA ASP A 44 2.88 3.61 -14.39
C ASP A 44 2.23 4.84 -13.73
N GLY A 45 1.32 4.61 -12.77
CA GLY A 45 0.68 5.65 -11.99
C GLY A 45 1.66 6.48 -11.17
N ILE A 46 2.56 5.82 -10.41
CA ILE A 46 3.60 6.47 -9.62
C ILE A 46 4.53 7.25 -10.54
N SER A 47 5.05 6.61 -11.59
CA SER A 47 5.99 7.22 -12.54
C SER A 47 5.41 8.49 -13.17
N ARG A 48 4.14 8.48 -13.57
CA ARG A 48 3.44 9.67 -14.09
C ARG A 48 3.22 10.75 -13.03
N PHE A 49 2.94 10.36 -11.78
CA PHE A 49 2.69 11.30 -10.69
C PHE A 49 3.97 12.00 -10.19
N MET A 50 5.14 11.35 -10.25
CA MET A 50 6.38 11.88 -9.67
C MET A 50 6.76 13.28 -10.16
N GLY A 51 6.49 13.63 -11.42
CA GLY A 51 6.75 14.99 -11.94
C GLY A 51 5.89 16.09 -11.28
N LEU A 52 4.75 15.72 -10.69
CA LEU A 52 3.78 16.59 -10.03
C LEU A 52 3.87 16.53 -8.49
N TYR A 53 4.73 15.67 -7.94
CA TYR A 53 4.88 15.50 -6.51
C TYR A 53 5.28 16.81 -5.81
N SER A 54 4.60 17.10 -4.71
CA SER A 54 4.87 18.23 -3.82
C SER A 54 4.29 17.96 -2.42
N SER A 55 4.53 18.87 -1.48
CA SER A 55 3.95 18.79 -0.14
C SER A 55 2.42 18.84 -0.20
N ILE A 56 1.77 17.97 0.57
CA ILE A 56 0.31 17.97 0.74
C ILE A 56 -0.12 19.00 1.80
N HIS A 57 -1.33 19.57 1.65
CA HIS A 57 -1.98 20.51 2.57
C HIS A 57 -1.19 21.78 2.97
N ARG A 58 -0.04 22.05 2.32
CA ARG A 58 0.89 23.11 2.73
C ARG A 58 1.07 24.25 1.73
N GLY A 59 0.36 24.24 0.60
CA GLY A 59 0.52 25.30 -0.40
C GLY A 59 -0.63 25.44 -1.38
N ALA A 60 -0.82 26.67 -1.87
CA ALA A 60 -1.79 27.03 -2.91
C ALA A 60 -1.27 26.79 -4.35
N GLY A 61 -0.01 26.36 -4.51
CA GLY A 61 0.57 26.07 -5.82
C GLY A 61 0.00 24.80 -6.46
N PHE A 62 -0.05 24.76 -7.79
CA PHE A 62 -0.68 23.69 -8.57
C PHE A 62 -0.23 22.28 -8.15
N LYS A 63 1.07 22.03 -8.03
CA LYS A 63 1.60 20.71 -7.65
C LYS A 63 1.19 20.28 -6.22
N SER A 64 1.11 21.22 -5.29
CA SER A 64 0.64 20.99 -3.92
C SER A 64 -0.84 20.62 -3.90
N GLN A 65 -1.67 21.32 -4.69
CA GLN A 65 -3.09 21.00 -4.84
C GLN A 65 -3.30 19.62 -5.47
N VAL A 66 -2.57 19.29 -6.55
CA VAL A 66 -2.63 17.97 -7.20
C VAL A 66 -2.19 16.85 -6.25
N SER A 67 -1.10 17.06 -5.49
CA SER A 67 -0.62 16.08 -4.51
C SER A 67 -1.62 15.87 -3.38
N THR A 68 -2.24 16.96 -2.90
CA THR A 68 -3.30 16.90 -1.88
C THR A 68 -4.51 16.15 -2.40
N TRP A 69 -4.97 16.47 -3.62
CA TRP A 69 -6.09 15.77 -4.25
C TRP A 69 -5.81 14.28 -4.40
N ALA A 70 -4.61 13.89 -4.86
CA ALA A 70 -4.25 12.48 -5.02
C ALA A 70 -4.26 11.72 -3.67
N TYR A 71 -3.74 12.36 -2.62
CA TYR A 71 -3.70 11.80 -1.27
C TYR A 71 -5.09 11.65 -0.63
N GLU A 72 -5.96 12.64 -0.81
CA GLU A 72 -7.36 12.56 -0.36
C GLU A 72 -8.14 11.52 -1.18
N LYS A 73 -7.91 11.46 -2.49
CA LYS A 73 -8.58 10.48 -3.36
C LYS A 73 -8.16 9.05 -3.03
N SER A 74 -6.90 8.80 -2.68
CA SER A 74 -6.48 7.47 -2.21
C SER A 74 -7.15 7.10 -0.89
N ARG A 75 -7.45 8.07 -0.02
CA ARG A 75 -8.18 7.80 1.23
C ARG A 75 -9.61 7.35 0.96
N GLU A 76 -10.31 8.03 0.04
CA GLU A 76 -11.66 7.64 -0.40
C GLU A 76 -11.67 6.23 -1.00
N ILE A 77 -10.69 5.90 -1.86
CA ILE A 77 -10.56 4.58 -2.46
C ILE A 77 -10.35 3.51 -1.36
N LEU A 78 -9.51 3.78 -0.36
CA LEU A 78 -9.30 2.87 0.75
C LEU A 78 -10.55 2.69 1.62
N CYS A 79 -11.29 3.77 1.93
CA CYS A 79 -12.56 3.67 2.64
C CYS A 79 -13.53 2.74 1.90
N ASN A 80 -13.69 2.94 0.59
CA ASN A 80 -14.57 2.11 -0.24
C ASN A 80 -14.10 0.65 -0.30
N PHE A 81 -12.79 0.42 -0.46
CA PHE A 81 -12.21 -0.92 -0.48
C PHE A 81 -12.45 -1.67 0.84
N LEU A 82 -12.36 -0.98 1.97
CA LEU A 82 -12.59 -1.54 3.30
C LEU A 82 -14.08 -1.59 3.70
N GLY A 83 -14.99 -1.04 2.89
CA GLY A 83 -16.40 -0.89 3.27
C GLY A 83 -16.60 0.02 4.50
N ALA A 84 -15.71 0.99 4.71
CA ALA A 84 -15.78 1.93 5.83
C ALA A 84 -16.66 3.13 5.47
N ASP A 85 -17.54 3.53 6.40
CA ASP A 85 -18.29 4.79 6.30
C ASP A 85 -17.38 5.97 6.68
N PRO A 86 -17.09 6.92 5.77
CA PRO A 86 -16.22 8.07 6.05
C PRO A 86 -16.76 9.01 7.14
N SER A 87 -18.06 8.96 7.44
CA SER A 87 -18.70 9.78 8.48
C SER A 87 -18.49 9.21 9.90
N GLU A 88 -18.28 7.91 10.03
CA GLU A 88 -18.06 7.22 11.31
C GLU A 88 -16.61 6.73 11.50
N ARG A 89 -15.91 6.45 10.40
CA ARG A 89 -14.60 5.80 10.39
C ARG A 89 -13.60 6.61 9.58
N VAL A 90 -12.43 6.82 10.16
CA VAL A 90 -11.33 7.56 9.52
C VAL A 90 -10.23 6.58 9.11
N VAL A 91 -9.84 6.62 7.83
CA VAL A 91 -8.63 5.95 7.36
C VAL A 91 -7.40 6.75 7.79
N ILE A 92 -6.57 6.13 8.61
CA ILE A 92 -5.30 6.67 9.11
C ILE A 92 -4.16 5.93 8.40
N TYR A 93 -3.29 6.67 7.71
CA TYR A 93 -2.11 6.11 7.08
C TYR A 93 -1.02 5.79 8.12
N GLY A 94 -0.62 4.52 8.18
CA GLY A 94 0.59 4.07 8.86
C GLY A 94 1.71 3.74 7.85
N LYS A 95 2.93 3.50 8.34
CA LYS A 95 4.04 3.09 7.47
C LYS A 95 3.89 1.64 6.96
N HIS A 96 3.38 0.77 7.83
CA HIS A 96 3.11 -0.66 7.60
C HIS A 96 2.21 -1.17 8.74
N THR A 97 1.75 -2.42 8.67
CA THR A 97 0.83 -3.02 9.66
C THR A 97 1.38 -2.94 11.09
N THR A 98 2.65 -3.27 11.31
CA THR A 98 3.27 -3.20 12.64
C THR A 98 3.27 -1.77 13.23
N ASP A 99 3.50 -0.73 12.42
CA ASP A 99 3.44 0.66 12.88
C ASP A 99 2.01 1.06 13.22
N ALA A 100 1.02 0.62 12.44
CA ALA A 100 -0.39 0.87 12.73
C ALA A 100 -0.84 0.22 14.06
N ILE A 101 -0.46 -1.05 14.30
CA ILE A 101 -0.77 -1.76 15.55
C ILE A 101 -0.10 -1.08 16.75
N ASN A 102 1.18 -0.70 16.63
CA ASN A 102 1.87 0.00 17.72
C ASN A 102 1.27 1.39 18.00
N LYS A 103 0.83 2.11 16.98
CA LYS A 103 0.11 3.38 17.17
C LYS A 103 -1.18 3.16 17.95
N LEU A 104 -1.92 2.09 17.64
CA LEU A 104 -3.12 1.72 18.39
C LEU A 104 -2.77 1.39 19.84
N SER A 105 -1.80 0.50 20.08
CA SER A 105 -1.44 0.06 21.44
C SER A 105 -0.99 1.20 22.34
N HIS A 106 -0.26 2.18 21.82
CA HIS A 106 0.18 3.35 22.58
C HIS A 106 -0.90 4.41 22.81
N ARG A 107 -2.02 4.35 22.09
CA ARG A 107 -3.13 5.33 22.20
C ARG A 107 -4.38 4.75 22.83
N PHE A 108 -4.51 3.43 22.85
CA PHE A 108 -5.58 2.76 23.55
C PHE A 108 -5.41 2.96 25.06
N PRO A 109 -6.44 3.41 25.79
CA PRO A 109 -6.33 3.76 27.20
C PRO A 109 -6.43 2.52 28.09
N PHE A 110 -5.43 1.63 28.03
CA PHE A 110 -5.42 0.44 28.88
C PHE A 110 -5.37 0.80 30.36
N GLU A 111 -6.16 0.08 31.15
CA GLU A 111 -6.20 0.16 32.60
C GLU A 111 -5.65 -1.12 33.25
N LYS A 112 -5.28 -1.00 34.52
CA LYS A 112 -4.82 -2.16 35.29
C LYS A 112 -5.98 -3.15 35.44
N GLY A 113 -5.79 -4.36 34.92
CA GLY A 113 -6.79 -5.43 34.97
C GLY A 113 -7.44 -5.71 33.61
N ASP A 114 -7.19 -4.88 32.60
CA ASP A 114 -7.60 -5.16 31.22
C ASP A 114 -6.92 -6.42 30.69
N VAL A 115 -7.65 -7.14 29.83
CA VAL A 115 -7.21 -8.38 29.20
C VAL A 115 -7.23 -8.23 27.69
N VAL A 116 -6.11 -8.54 27.05
CA VAL A 116 -6.01 -8.64 25.59
C VAL A 116 -6.19 -10.10 25.19
N ILE A 117 -7.22 -10.39 24.40
CA ILE A 117 -7.47 -11.73 23.86
C ILE A 117 -6.81 -11.82 22.49
N THR A 118 -6.03 -12.88 22.31
CA THR A 118 -5.26 -13.13 21.10
C THR A 118 -5.20 -14.64 20.85
N THR A 119 -4.73 -15.05 19.68
CA THR A 119 -4.52 -16.44 19.27
C THR A 119 -3.06 -16.86 19.44
N LEU A 120 -2.74 -18.12 19.17
CA LEU A 120 -1.36 -18.61 19.23
C LEU A 120 -0.48 -18.10 18.07
N MET A 121 -1.12 -17.73 16.96
CA MET A 121 -0.44 -17.26 15.74
C MET A 121 -0.46 -15.74 15.59
N GLU A 122 -1.28 -15.06 16.38
CA GLU A 122 -1.34 -13.61 16.55
C GLU A 122 -1.75 -13.29 17.98
#